data_AF-A0A935UNX2-F1
#
_entry.id   AF-A0A935UNX2-F1
#
_cell.length_a   1.000
_cell.length_b   1.000
_cell.length_c   1.000
_cell.angle_alpha   90.00
_cell.angle_beta   90.00
_cell.angle_gamma   90.00
#
_symmetry.space_group_name_H-M   'P 1'
#
loop_
_entity.id
_entity.type
_entity.pdbx_description
1 polymer ?
#
loop_
_entity_poly.entity_id
_entity_poly.type
_entity_poly.pdbx_seq_one_letter_code
_entity_poly.pdbx_strand_id
1 'polypeptide(L)'
;MGTGLILLSTRAARSELRRVPGDWHPVPPALPKALLIGCAQAVAITPGISRSGSTIAASLWLGLPRDEAARFSFLLAVPAILGALVLHFLDGGLRSEAGTITLAAGAAVACLVGMVAIRLTALLVVQRHFWKFSFYCLPLGAAMTVLFSR
;
A
#
# COMPACT_ATOMS: atom_id res chain seq x y z
N MET A 1 -13.48 -6.47 2.30
CA MET A 1 -14.23 -5.30 2.83
C MET A 1 -13.37 -4.37 3.69
N GLY A 2 -12.49 -4.88 4.56
CA GLY A 2 -11.73 -4.05 5.50
C GLY A 2 -10.90 -2.91 4.88
N THR A 3 -10.21 -3.15 3.76
CA THR A 3 -9.51 -2.07 3.02
C THR A 3 -10.45 -0.92 2.66
N GLY A 4 -11.65 -1.20 2.18
CA GLY A 4 -12.61 -0.17 1.80
C GLY A 4 -13.02 0.73 2.97
N LEU A 5 -13.20 0.15 4.16
CA LEU A 5 -13.52 0.92 5.38
C LEU A 5 -12.33 1.79 5.82
N ILE A 6 -11.12 1.24 5.77
CA ILE A 6 -9.88 1.98 6.07
C ILE A 6 -9.74 3.18 5.14
N LEU A 7 -9.92 2.99 3.83
CA LEU A 7 -9.82 4.07 2.86
C LEU A 7 -10.92 5.11 3.02
N LEU A 8 -12.14 4.70 3.33
CA LEU A 8 -13.26 5.61 3.56
C LEU A 8 -12.98 6.54 4.75
N SER A 9 -12.33 6.03 5.80
CA SER A 9 -11.93 6.83 6.97
C SER A 9 -11.01 8.01 6.60
N THR A 10 -10.21 7.88 5.53
CA THR A 10 -9.27 8.92 5.10
C THR A 10 -9.95 10.20 4.59
N ARG A 11 -11.27 10.17 4.37
CA ARG A 11 -12.09 11.37 4.13
C ARG A 11 -12.08 12.32 5.33
N ALA A 12 -12.05 11.78 6.55
CA ALA A 12 -12.05 12.55 7.78
C ALA A 12 -10.63 12.95 8.24
N ALA A 13 -9.58 12.33 7.68
CA ALA A 13 -8.20 12.61 8.04
C ALA A 13 -7.81 14.05 7.64
N ARG A 14 -7.56 14.88 8.65
CA ARG A 14 -7.10 16.27 8.50
C ARG A 14 -5.58 16.30 8.35
N SER A 15 -5.07 15.76 7.25
CA SER A 15 -3.66 15.90 6.89
C SER A 15 -3.42 17.13 6.02
N GLU A 16 -2.34 17.85 6.30
CA GLU A 16 -1.94 19.02 5.52
C GLU A 16 -1.63 18.64 4.07
N LEU A 17 -2.02 19.52 3.15
CA LEU A 17 -1.53 19.51 1.77
C LEU A 17 -0.19 20.24 1.78
N ARG A 18 0.86 19.62 2.34
CA ARG A 18 2.18 20.25 2.28
C ARG A 18 2.65 20.17 0.83
N ARG A 19 2.63 21.31 0.14
CA ARG A 19 3.48 21.56 -1.02
C ARG A 19 4.68 22.29 -0.46
N VAL A 20 5.81 21.62 -0.25
CA VAL A 20 7.07 22.33 0.00
C VAL A 20 7.68 22.61 -1.38
N PRO A 21 7.69 23.86 -1.86
CA PRO A 21 8.45 24.20 -3.05
C PRO A 21 9.92 24.25 -2.66
N GLY A 22 10.78 23.44 -3.29
CA GLY A 22 12.24 23.62 -3.23
C GLY A 22 13.03 22.61 -2.41
N ASP A 23 12.49 22.05 -1.32
CA ASP A 23 13.23 21.09 -0.49
C ASP A 23 12.81 19.64 -0.80
N TRP A 24 13.58 18.97 -1.65
CA TRP A 24 13.43 17.53 -1.92
C TRP A 24 13.91 16.64 -0.77
N HIS A 25 14.26 17.21 0.38
CA HIS A 25 14.77 16.49 1.53
C HIS A 25 13.64 15.70 2.21
N PRO A 26 13.66 14.36 2.14
CA PRO A 26 12.68 13.54 2.82
C PRO A 26 12.90 13.65 4.33
N VAL A 27 11.97 14.27 5.05
CA VAL A 27 11.98 14.19 6.52
C VAL A 27 11.28 12.89 6.89
N PRO A 28 11.98 11.90 7.50
CA PRO A 28 11.31 10.72 7.99
C PRO A 28 10.38 11.08 9.15
N PRO A 29 9.24 10.39 9.31
CA PRO A 29 8.41 10.59 10.49
C PRO A 29 9.20 10.30 11.76
N ALA A 30 8.88 11.03 12.83
CA ALA A 30 9.40 10.72 14.16
C ALA A 30 9.17 9.25 14.51
N LEU A 31 10.12 8.64 15.21
CA LEU A 31 10.13 7.20 15.52
C LEU A 31 8.79 6.67 16.07
N PRO A 32 8.07 7.35 16.99
CA PRO A 32 6.77 6.87 17.47
C PRO A 32 5.73 6.76 16.35
N LYS A 33 5.69 7.74 15.42
CA LYS A 33 4.79 7.69 14.26
C LYS A 33 5.20 6.57 13.31
N ALA A 34 6.50 6.41 13.05
CA ALA A 34 7.02 5.32 12.21
C ALA A 34 6.63 3.93 12.75
N LEU A 35 6.75 3.72 14.06
CA LEU A 35 6.35 2.47 14.72
C LEU A 35 4.84 2.21 14.61
N LEU A 36 4.00 3.22 14.84
CA LEU A 36 2.55 3.09 14.68
C LEU A 36 2.14 2.77 13.23
N ILE A 37 2.82 3.35 12.24
CA ILE A 37 2.62 3.00 10.83
C ILE A 37 3.06 1.56 10.56
N GLY A 38 4.15 1.10 11.18
CA GLY A 38 4.60 -0.30 11.16
C GLY A 38 3.57 -1.27 11.76
N CYS A 39 2.93 -0.91 12.87
CA CYS A 39 1.82 -1.69 13.44
C CYS A 39 0.64 -1.78 12.45
N ALA A 40 0.30 -0.68 11.77
CA ALA A 40 -0.72 -0.70 10.73
C ALA A 40 -0.33 -1.59 9.52
N GLN A 41 0.96 -1.69 9.21
CA GLN A 41 1.47 -2.66 8.22
C GLN A 41 1.30 -4.11 8.69
N ALA A 42 1.55 -4.40 9.97
CA ALA A 42 1.37 -5.74 10.53
C ALA A 42 -0.10 -6.21 10.45
N VAL A 43 -1.06 -5.30 10.72
CA VAL A 43 -2.50 -5.59 10.53
C VAL A 43 -2.82 -5.97 9.08
N ALA A 44 -2.07 -5.45 8.11
CA ALA A 44 -2.27 -5.74 6.70
C ALA A 44 -1.78 -7.13 6.25
N ILE A 45 -1.21 -7.94 7.14
CA ILE A 45 -1.01 -9.39 6.90
C ILE A 45 -2.36 -10.09 6.79
N THR A 46 -3.41 -9.55 7.42
CA THR A 46 -4.77 -10.09 7.35
C THR A 46 -5.27 -10.10 5.90
N PRO A 47 -5.74 -11.25 5.36
CA PRO A 47 -6.28 -11.34 4.01
C PRO A 47 -7.38 -10.29 3.75
N GLY A 48 -7.31 -9.63 2.59
CA GLY A 48 -8.27 -8.59 2.21
C GLY A 48 -8.02 -7.20 2.81
N ILE A 49 -6.93 -7.03 3.58
CA ILE A 49 -6.43 -5.73 4.02
C ILE A 49 -5.23 -5.31 3.15
N SER A 50 -5.33 -4.14 2.52
CA SER A 50 -4.29 -3.59 1.67
C SER A 50 -3.20 -2.93 2.51
N ARG A 51 -1.95 -3.37 2.34
CA ARG A 51 -0.79 -2.79 3.03
C ARG A 51 -0.61 -1.31 2.73
N SER A 52 -0.63 -0.90 1.46
CA SER A 52 -0.53 0.53 1.10
C SER A 52 -1.72 1.32 1.64
N GLY A 53 -2.94 0.76 1.57
CA GLY A 53 -4.15 1.33 2.17
C GLY A 53 -4.00 1.62 3.66
N SER A 54 -3.61 0.63 4.46
CA SER A 54 -3.45 0.74 5.91
C SER A 54 -2.34 1.69 6.31
N THR A 55 -1.17 1.60 5.68
CA THR A 55 -0.01 2.43 6.03
C THR A 55 -0.18 3.89 5.59
N ILE A 56 -0.78 4.15 4.42
CA ILE A 56 -1.13 5.52 4.00
C ILE A 56 -2.21 6.07 4.93
N ALA A 57 -3.28 5.31 5.21
CA ALA A 57 -4.35 5.78 6.10
C ALA A 57 -3.81 6.12 7.49
N ALA A 58 -3.01 5.23 8.10
CA ALA A 58 -2.38 5.49 9.39
C ALA A 58 -1.50 6.75 9.35
N SER A 59 -0.69 6.91 8.29
CA SER A 59 0.14 8.11 8.09
C SER A 59 -0.70 9.39 8.04
N LEU A 60 -1.82 9.37 7.29
CA LEU A 60 -2.73 10.52 7.20
C LEU A 60 -3.41 10.83 8.53
N TRP A 61 -3.80 9.82 9.31
CA TRP A 61 -4.38 9.99 10.64
C TRP A 61 -3.37 10.47 11.69
N LEU A 62 -2.09 10.16 11.52
CA LEU A 62 -0.97 10.68 12.32
C LEU A 62 -0.53 12.09 11.90
N GLY A 63 -1.26 12.70 10.95
CA GLY A 63 -1.05 14.08 10.50
C GLY A 63 0.13 14.25 9.54
N LEU A 64 0.67 13.18 8.94
CA LEU A 64 1.71 13.33 7.92
C LEU A 64 1.13 14.03 6.68
N PRO A 65 1.92 14.89 6.01
CA PRO A 65 1.59 15.41 4.69
C PRO A 65 1.27 14.28 3.70
N ARG A 66 0.38 14.55 2.74
CA ARG A 66 -0.16 13.53 1.83
C ARG A 66 0.90 12.92 0.92
N ASP A 67 1.80 13.75 0.42
CA ASP A 67 2.97 13.35 -0.36
C ASP A 67 3.95 12.51 0.47
N GLU A 68 4.24 12.95 1.70
CA GLU A 68 5.10 12.22 2.64
C GLU A 68 4.48 10.88 3.05
N ALA A 69 3.16 10.83 3.28
CA ALA A 69 2.43 9.62 3.64
C ALA A 69 2.50 8.55 2.54
N ALA A 70 2.30 8.94 1.27
CA ALA A 70 2.44 8.04 0.13
C ALA A 70 3.89 7.56 -0.01
N ARG A 71 4.86 8.48 0.04
CA ARG A 71 6.30 8.17 -0.08
C ARG A 71 6.76 7.21 1.02
N PHE A 72 6.45 7.52 2.27
CA PHE A 72 6.84 6.69 3.41
C PHE A 72 6.24 5.29 3.31
N SER A 73 4.95 5.17 2.95
CA SER A 73 4.31 3.88 2.73
C SER A 73 5.00 3.05 1.62
N PHE A 74 5.36 3.67 0.50
CA PHE A 74 6.06 2.96 -0.58
C PHE A 74 7.47 2.55 -0.21
N LEU A 75 8.22 3.39 0.51
CA LEU A 75 9.56 3.04 1.00
C LEU A 75 9.51 1.92 2.04
N LEU A 76 8.54 1.97 2.97
CA LEU A 76 8.32 0.93 3.98
C LEU A 76 8.01 -0.43 3.36
N ALA A 77 7.44 -0.45 2.14
CA ALA A 77 7.19 -1.66 1.36
C ALA A 77 8.44 -2.47 1.06
N VAL A 78 9.53 -1.76 0.72
CA VAL A 78 10.71 -2.34 0.09
C VAL A 78 11.33 -3.42 0.99
N PRO A 79 11.69 -3.13 2.27
CA PRO A 79 12.22 -4.16 3.15
C PRO A 79 11.20 -5.27 3.44
N ALA A 80 9.91 -4.96 3.52
CA ALA A 80 8.89 -5.98 3.78
C ALA A 80 8.71 -6.97 2.61
N ILE A 81 8.66 -6.47 1.37
CA ILE A 81 8.51 -7.29 0.16
C ILE A 81 9.80 -8.07 -0.10
N LEU A 82 10.98 -7.45 0.07
CA LEU A 82 12.26 -8.16 -0.06
C LEU A 82 12.40 -9.25 1.00
N GLY A 83 12.01 -8.98 2.25
CA GLY A 83 11.99 -10.00 3.31
C GLY A 83 11.07 -11.17 2.97
N ALA A 84 9.87 -10.89 2.47
CA ALA A 84 8.94 -11.92 2.01
C ALA A 84 9.49 -12.72 0.82
N LEU A 85 10.19 -12.07 -0.11
CA LEU A 85 10.84 -12.73 -1.25
C LEU A 85 11.97 -13.67 -0.80
N VAL A 86 12.82 -13.23 0.13
CA VAL A 86 13.89 -14.07 0.70
C VAL A 86 13.29 -15.29 1.39
N LEU A 87 12.27 -15.09 2.23
CA LEU A 87 11.58 -16.18 2.91
C LEU A 87 10.98 -17.16 1.91
N HIS A 88 10.33 -16.66 0.86
CA HIS A 88 9.76 -17.49 -0.21
C HIS A 88 10.83 -18.34 -0.92
N PHE A 89 12.05 -17.83 -1.11
CA PHE A 89 13.14 -18.62 -1.67
C PHE A 89 13.64 -19.70 -0.72
N LEU A 90 13.72 -19.41 0.58
CA LEU A 90 14.11 -20.38 1.60
C LEU A 90 13.10 -21.53 1.72
N ASP A 91 11.82 -21.23 1.52
CA ASP A 91 10.73 -22.21 1.53
C ASP A 91 10.60 -23.01 0.22
N GLY A 92 11.55 -22.86 -0.72
CA GLY A 92 11.58 -23.63 -1.97
C GLY A 92 10.73 -23.06 -3.11
N GLY A 93 10.34 -21.79 -3.04
CA GLY A 93 9.43 -21.11 -3.99
C GLY A 93 9.88 -21.01 -5.46
N LEU A 94 11.12 -21.44 -5.79
CA LEU A 94 11.59 -21.53 -7.18
C LEU A 94 11.06 -22.77 -7.93
N ARG A 95 10.38 -23.69 -7.23
CA ARG A 95 9.73 -24.85 -7.84
C ARG A 95 8.42 -24.43 -8.49
N SER A 96 8.52 -23.77 -9.63
CA SER A 96 7.38 -23.38 -10.46
C SER A 96 7.22 -24.36 -11.62
N GLU A 97 6.01 -24.86 -11.83
CA GLU A 97 5.66 -25.57 -13.07
C GLU A 97 5.70 -24.64 -14.29
N ALA A 98 5.50 -23.33 -14.07
CA ALA A 98 5.69 -22.33 -15.10
C ALA A 98 7.19 -22.13 -15.37
N GLY A 99 7.61 -22.33 -16.63
CA GLY A 99 8.99 -22.16 -17.07
C GLY A 99 9.56 -20.76 -16.83
N THR A 100 10.89 -20.65 -16.77
CA THR A 100 11.63 -19.42 -16.43
C THR A 100 11.25 -18.22 -17.29
N ILE A 101 10.97 -18.42 -18.58
CA ILE A 101 10.57 -17.35 -19.51
C ILE A 101 9.23 -16.73 -19.08
N THR A 102 8.26 -17.55 -18.68
CA THR A 102 6.94 -17.09 -18.23
C THR A 102 7.07 -16.26 -16.94
N LEU A 103 7.90 -16.71 -16.00
CA LEU A 103 8.17 -15.98 -14.76
C LEU A 103 8.84 -14.63 -15.04
N ALA A 104 9.85 -14.60 -15.92
CA ALA A 104 10.55 -13.37 -16.30
C ALA A 104 9.61 -12.37 -16.99
N ALA A 105 8.76 -12.85 -17.91
CA ALA A 105 7.76 -12.01 -18.57
C ALA A 105 6.73 -11.45 -17.57
N GLY A 106 6.22 -12.29 -16.66
CA GLY A 106 5.31 -11.87 -15.60
C GLY A 106 5.94 -10.82 -14.68
N ALA A 107 7.20 -11.01 -14.29
CA ALA A 107 7.95 -10.06 -13.48
C ALA A 107 8.16 -8.72 -14.20
N ALA A 108 8.50 -8.75 -15.50
CA ALA A 108 8.66 -7.54 -16.30
C ALA A 108 7.34 -6.75 -16.43
N VAL A 109 6.24 -7.44 -16.74
CA VAL A 109 4.92 -6.82 -16.83
C VAL A 109 4.48 -6.25 -15.47
N ALA A 110 4.66 -7.01 -14.38
CA ALA A 110 4.34 -6.56 -13.04
C ALA A 110 5.15 -5.32 -12.63
N CYS A 111 6.43 -5.25 -13.02
CA CYS A 111 7.28 -4.08 -12.80
C CYS A 111 6.73 -2.84 -13.54
N LEU A 112 6.43 -2.96 -14.83
CA LEU A 112 5.91 -1.87 -15.64
C LEU A 112 4.56 -1.35 -15.11
N VAL A 113 3.62 -2.26 -14.88
CA VAL A 113 2.29 -1.93 -14.35
C VAL A 113 2.40 -1.38 -12.93
N GLY A 114 3.27 -1.95 -12.10
CA GLY A 114 3.54 -1.49 -10.74
C GLY A 114 4.02 -0.04 -10.68
N MET A 115 4.94 0.35 -11.58
CA MET A 115 5.39 1.75 -11.67
C MET A 115 4.25 2.71 -11.99
N VAL A 116 3.35 2.34 -12.90
CA VAL A 116 2.16 3.14 -13.23
C VAL A 116 1.21 3.20 -12.03
N ALA A 117 0.95 2.07 -11.38
CA ALA A 117 0.06 1.98 -10.22
C ALA A 117 0.56 2.83 -9.04
N ILE A 118 1.86 2.86 -8.77
CA ILE A 118 2.48 3.71 -7.73
C ILE A 118 2.21 5.18 -8.04
N ARG A 119 2.43 5.63 -9.29
CA ARG A 119 2.17 7.02 -9.70
C ARG A 119 0.70 7.39 -9.54
N LEU A 120 -0.21 6.54 -10.02
CA LEU A 120 -1.66 6.80 -9.92
C LEU A 120 -2.12 6.86 -8.46
N THR A 121 -1.64 5.95 -7.62
CA THR A 121 -1.99 5.94 -6.20
C THR A 121 -1.45 7.18 -5.48
N ALA A 122 -0.20 7.57 -5.75
CA ALA A 122 0.39 8.78 -5.18
C ALA A 122 -0.41 10.03 -5.58
N LEU A 123 -0.80 10.14 -6.86
CA LEU A 123 -1.65 11.22 -7.35
C LEU A 123 -3.00 11.26 -6.62
N LEU A 124 -3.65 10.12 -6.45
CA LEU A 124 -4.94 10.03 -5.76
C LEU A 124 -4.85 10.46 -4.28
N VAL A 125 -3.74 10.12 -3.61
CA VAL A 125 -3.48 10.51 -2.22
C VAL A 125 -3.28 12.01 -2.10
N VAL A 126 -2.42 12.59 -2.96
CA VAL A 126 -2.11 14.03 -2.97
C VAL A 126 -3.33 14.87 -3.34
N GLN A 127 -4.17 14.40 -4.27
CA GLN A 127 -5.43 15.07 -4.68
C GLN A 127 -6.59 14.91 -3.68
N ARG A 128 -6.36 14.35 -2.48
CA ARG A 128 -7.41 14.08 -1.47
C ARG A 128 -8.53 13.16 -1.96
N HIS A 129 -8.25 12.32 -2.95
CA HIS A 129 -9.20 11.41 -3.57
C HIS A 129 -9.02 9.96 -3.16
N PHE A 130 -8.09 9.66 -2.23
CA PHE A 130 -7.78 8.29 -1.81
C PHE A 130 -9.01 7.52 -1.30
N TRP A 131 -9.89 8.19 -0.56
CA TRP A 131 -11.16 7.61 -0.10
C TRP A 131 -12.11 7.22 -1.25
N LYS A 132 -11.97 7.77 -2.46
CA LYS A 132 -12.80 7.33 -3.60
C LYS A 132 -12.50 5.89 -4.01
N PHE A 133 -11.29 5.40 -3.76
CA PHE A 133 -10.91 4.01 -4.03
C PHE A 133 -11.69 3.01 -3.15
N SER A 134 -12.29 3.47 -2.04
CA SER A 134 -13.21 2.67 -1.22
C SER A 134 -14.41 2.14 -2.01
N PHE A 135 -14.92 2.90 -2.97
CA PHE A 135 -16.05 2.49 -3.80
C PHE A 135 -15.70 1.32 -4.72
N TYR A 136 -14.42 1.09 -4.98
CA TYR A 136 -13.94 -0.11 -5.65
C TYR A 136 -13.77 -1.26 -4.64
N CYS A 137 -13.09 -1.00 -3.51
CA CYS A 137 -12.75 -2.05 -2.54
C CYS A 137 -13.94 -2.63 -1.75
N LEU A 138 -14.96 -1.83 -1.44
CA LEU A 138 -16.13 -2.28 -0.69
C LEU A 138 -16.98 -3.31 -1.46
N PRO A 139 -17.48 -3.02 -2.68
CA PRO A 139 -18.28 -3.97 -3.43
C PRO A 139 -17.46 -5.19 -3.85
N LEU A 140 -16.22 -5.00 -4.32
CA LEU A 140 -15.34 -6.13 -4.65
C LEU A 140 -15.10 -7.02 -3.43
N GLY A 141 -14.83 -6.40 -2.28
CA GLY A 141 -14.66 -7.12 -1.04
C GLY A 141 -15.90 -7.90 -0.63
N ALA A 142 -17.09 -7.30 -0.74
CA ALA A 142 -18.36 -7.97 -0.42
C ALA A 142 -18.64 -9.14 -1.39
N ALA A 143 -18.41 -8.94 -2.69
CA ALA A 143 -18.58 -9.98 -3.71
C ALA A 143 -17.67 -11.18 -3.44
N MET A 144 -16.40 -10.95 -3.07
CA MET A 144 -15.49 -12.03 -2.71
C MET A 144 -15.97 -12.77 -1.45
N THR A 145 -16.43 -12.07 -0.41
CA THR A 145 -16.95 -12.73 0.79
C THR A 145 -18.12 -13.66 0.46
N VAL A 146 -19.07 -13.21 -0.38
CA VAL A 146 -20.23 -14.01 -0.79
C VAL A 146 -19.84 -15.20 -1.67
N LEU A 147 -18.85 -15.02 -2.56
CA LEU A 147 -18.39 -16.07 -3.45
C LEU A 147 -17.69 -17.21 -2.69
N PHE A 148 -16.85 -16.86 -1.71
CA PHE A 148 -16.10 -17.82 -0.90
C PHE A 148 -16.84 -18.29 0.37
N SER A 149 -18.03 -17.75 0.66
CA SER A 149 -18.92 -18.26 1.71
C SER A 149 -19.84 -19.38 1.23
N ARG A 150 -19.69 -19.82 -0.01
CA ARG A 150 -20.34 -21.00 -0.60
C ARG A 150 -19.32 -22.12 -0.72
#